data_AF-A0A966Q4T0-F1
#
_entry.id   AF-A0A966Q4T0-F1
#
_cell.length_a   1.000
_cell.length_b   1.000
_cell.length_c   1.000
_cell.angle_alpha   90.00
_cell.angle_beta   90.00
_cell.angle_gamma   90.00
#
_symmetry.space_group_name_H-M   'P 1'
#
loop_
_entity.id
_entity.type
_entity.pdbx_description
1 polymer ?
#
loop_
_entity_poly.entity_id
_entity_poly.type
_entity_poly.pdbx_seq_one_letter_code
_entity_poly.pdbx_strand_id
1 'polypeptide(L)'
;RVQQCDSQHKESIEKMRELYSEKEKELLRNYEKTFVSSSRGKQGEEEFETIVSRCVSWPPMINMSKTSHGTDRHCKIRNCHSLFEIKNYSDDVPSKEVVKFERDMEENQDCPLGVFISLNTNIVGKKSGNFITMTWSPKSQLLLYINSFYSHTPEDIITFIDICADLAWSIFKSANDAPEEVDTVIHLESRIGQAKIYVEKEIKRMTDLLRSVNHNKTFLIDTINKQSTEYAYNIQQSRQALKGILEIFLGKSEEENPPPSPETPPQVEEASQPPVKEKPVRKKSTGKTK
;
A
#
# COMPACT_ATOMS: atom_id res chain seq x y z
N ARG A 1 -1.34 -62.75 -6.00
CA ARG A 1 -1.40 -61.76 -7.11
C ARG A 1 -1.97 -60.42 -6.65
N VAL A 2 -3.12 -60.36 -5.97
CA VAL A 2 -3.71 -59.10 -5.44
C VAL A 2 -2.77 -58.39 -4.44
N GLN A 3 -2.23 -59.11 -3.45
CA GLN A 3 -1.30 -58.54 -2.45
C GLN A 3 0.00 -57.95 -3.02
N GLN A 4 0.45 -58.43 -4.18
CA GLN A 4 1.67 -57.94 -4.83
C GLN A 4 1.40 -56.65 -5.62
N CYS A 5 0.18 -56.49 -6.14
CA CYS A 5 -0.29 -55.27 -6.80
C CYS A 5 -0.48 -54.14 -5.79
N ASP A 6 -1.04 -54.44 -4.61
CA ASP A 6 -1.24 -53.45 -3.55
C ASP A 6 0.08 -52.95 -2.96
N SER A 7 1.08 -53.83 -2.83
CA SER A 7 2.43 -53.46 -2.38
C SER A 7 3.12 -52.52 -3.36
N GLN A 8 3.03 -52.80 -4.66
CA GLN A 8 3.60 -51.94 -5.71
C GLN A 8 2.88 -50.60 -5.81
N HIS A 9 1.56 -50.59 -5.64
CA HIS A 9 0.78 -49.35 -5.64
C HIS A 9 1.13 -48.47 -4.43
N LYS A 10 1.31 -49.09 -3.25
CA LYS A 10 1.71 -48.38 -2.04
C LYS A 10 3.11 -47.77 -2.16
N GLU A 11 4.07 -48.52 -2.69
CA GLU A 11 5.42 -47.99 -2.97
C GLU A 11 5.40 -46.84 -4.00
N SER A 12 4.54 -46.92 -5.01
CA SER A 12 4.39 -45.86 -6.02
C SER A 12 3.79 -44.59 -5.41
N ILE A 13 2.86 -44.70 -4.47
CA ILE A 13 2.27 -43.56 -3.76
C ILE A 13 3.30 -42.92 -2.83
N GLU A 14 4.11 -43.72 -2.13
CA GLU A 14 5.17 -43.22 -1.24
C GLU A 14 6.21 -42.41 -2.04
N LYS A 15 6.69 -42.95 -3.17
CA LYS A 15 7.61 -42.25 -4.06
C LYS A 15 7.03 -40.95 -4.63
N MET A 16 5.74 -40.94 -4.97
CA MET A 16 5.04 -39.73 -5.41
C MET A 16 5.01 -38.66 -4.30
N ARG A 17 4.71 -39.05 -3.06
CA ARG A 17 4.68 -38.13 -1.91
C ARG A 17 6.06 -37.53 -1.63
N GLU A 18 7.12 -38.33 -1.71
CA GLU A 18 8.50 -37.85 -1.56
C GLU A 18 8.86 -36.84 -2.65
N LEU A 19 8.52 -37.14 -3.92
CA LEU A 19 8.72 -36.24 -5.05
C LEU A 19 7.98 -34.90 -4.90
N TYR A 20 6.73 -34.94 -4.43
CA TYR A 20 5.97 -33.72 -4.16
C TYR A 20 6.55 -32.93 -3.00
N SER A 21 7.00 -33.58 -1.93
CA SER A 21 7.65 -32.92 -0.80
C SER A 21 8.98 -32.28 -1.19
N GLU A 22 9.78 -32.93 -2.05
CA GLU A 22 11.00 -32.34 -2.60
C GLU A 22 10.71 -31.14 -3.49
N LYS A 23 9.73 -31.25 -4.40
CA LYS A 23 9.31 -30.13 -5.24
C LYS A 23 8.78 -28.95 -4.42
N GLU A 24 8.02 -29.21 -3.36
CA GLU A 24 7.51 -28.17 -2.46
C GLU A 24 8.66 -27.47 -1.72
N LYS A 25 9.64 -28.23 -1.21
CA LYS A 25 10.86 -27.66 -0.60
C LYS A 25 11.69 -26.85 -1.59
N GLU A 26 11.78 -27.30 -2.85
CA GLU A 26 12.47 -26.58 -3.91
C GLU A 26 11.73 -25.27 -4.27
N LEU A 27 10.41 -25.30 -4.38
CA LEU A 27 9.58 -24.13 -4.59
C LEU A 27 9.71 -23.13 -3.43
N LEU A 28 9.70 -23.59 -2.18
CA LEU A 28 9.93 -22.75 -1.00
C LEU A 28 11.33 -22.13 -1.01
N ARG A 29 12.38 -22.89 -1.33
CA ARG A 29 13.74 -22.33 -1.46
C ARG A 29 13.84 -21.32 -2.61
N ASN A 30 13.14 -21.54 -3.71
CA ASN A 30 13.13 -20.59 -4.83
C ASN A 30 12.33 -19.33 -4.47
N TYR A 31 11.23 -19.46 -3.72
CA TYR A 31 10.47 -18.36 -3.15
C TYR A 31 11.31 -17.53 -2.18
N GLU A 32 12.05 -18.18 -1.28
CA GLU A 32 12.99 -17.53 -0.35
C GLU A 32 14.19 -16.88 -1.07
N LYS A 33 14.71 -17.48 -2.14
CA LYS A 33 15.79 -16.89 -2.95
C LYS A 33 15.34 -15.66 -3.76
N THR A 34 14.04 -15.49 -3.97
CA THR A 34 13.48 -14.30 -4.65
C THR A 34 13.55 -13.05 -3.75
N PHE A 35 13.81 -13.21 -2.44
CA PHE A 35 13.96 -12.15 -1.43
C PHE A 35 15.37 -11.55 -1.31
N VAL A 36 16.20 -11.58 -2.35
CA VAL A 36 17.38 -10.68 -2.36
C VAL A 36 16.85 -9.25 -2.44
N SER A 37 17.29 -8.35 -1.54
CA SER A 37 16.80 -6.97 -1.48
C SER A 37 16.91 -6.23 -2.82
N SER A 38 17.90 -6.59 -3.64
CA SER A 38 18.09 -6.06 -5.00
C SER A 38 17.06 -6.57 -6.01
N SER A 39 16.65 -7.85 -5.96
CA SER A 39 15.60 -8.38 -6.82
C SER A 39 14.24 -7.79 -6.46
N ARG A 40 13.97 -7.61 -5.16
CA ARG A 40 12.72 -6.99 -4.69
C ARG A 40 12.59 -5.52 -5.08
N GLY A 41 13.70 -4.77 -5.04
CA GLY A 41 13.75 -3.39 -5.53
C GLY A 41 13.39 -3.31 -7.02
N LYS A 42 14.11 -4.09 -7.84
CA LYS A 42 13.89 -4.15 -9.29
C LYS A 42 12.46 -4.55 -9.66
N GLN A 43 11.91 -5.56 -8.98
CA GLN A 43 10.54 -6.00 -9.18
C GLN A 43 9.53 -4.89 -8.85
N GLY A 44 9.72 -4.17 -7.74
CA GLY A 44 8.83 -3.07 -7.37
C GLY A 44 8.84 -1.92 -8.39
N GLU A 45 10.01 -1.61 -8.94
CA GLU A 45 10.13 -0.60 -10.01
C GLU A 45 9.43 -1.03 -11.31
N GLU A 46 9.65 -2.27 -11.77
CA GLU A 46 9.02 -2.82 -12.98
C GLU A 46 7.48 -2.90 -12.84
N GLU A 47 7.01 -3.27 -11.64
CA GLU A 47 5.59 -3.32 -11.35
C GLU A 47 4.97 -1.92 -11.38
N PHE A 48 5.64 -0.93 -10.78
CA PHE A 48 5.21 0.46 -10.83
C PHE A 48 5.13 0.99 -12.27
N GLU A 49 6.14 0.74 -13.10
CA GLU A 49 6.13 1.09 -14.53
C GLU A 49 4.95 0.45 -15.27
N THR A 50 4.65 -0.82 -14.97
CA THR A 50 3.52 -1.55 -15.54
C THR A 50 2.18 -0.93 -15.11
N ILE A 51 2.07 -0.46 -13.87
CA ILE A 51 0.88 0.27 -13.40
C ILE A 51 0.74 1.59 -14.13
N VAL A 52 1.80 2.40 -14.18
CA VAL A 52 1.81 3.70 -14.87
C VAL A 52 1.35 3.56 -16.33
N SER A 53 1.92 2.61 -17.07
CA SER A 53 1.58 2.40 -18.49
C SER A 53 0.11 2.03 -18.75
N ARG A 54 -0.58 1.49 -17.74
CA ARG A 54 -2.01 1.17 -17.80
C ARG A 54 -2.90 2.35 -17.44
N CYS A 55 -2.42 3.26 -16.59
CA CYS A 55 -3.21 4.36 -16.05
C CYS A 55 -3.13 5.62 -16.92
N VAL A 56 -1.97 5.89 -17.51
CA VAL A 56 -1.66 7.16 -18.18
C VAL A 56 -0.76 6.96 -19.39
N SER A 57 -0.80 7.91 -20.32
CA SER A 57 0.01 7.90 -21.55
C SER A 57 1.33 8.65 -21.40
N TRP A 58 2.07 8.39 -20.31
CA TRP A 58 3.41 8.94 -20.13
C TRP A 58 4.41 8.28 -21.09
N PRO A 59 5.47 8.98 -21.52
CA PRO A 59 6.61 8.33 -22.14
C PRO A 59 7.22 7.27 -21.22
N PRO A 60 7.91 6.25 -21.78
CA PRO A 60 8.59 5.25 -20.97
C PRO A 60 9.54 5.87 -19.95
N MET A 61 9.49 5.36 -18.71
CA MET A 61 10.38 5.81 -17.65
C MET A 61 11.81 5.31 -17.93
N ILE A 62 12.78 6.21 -17.85
CA ILE A 62 14.19 5.92 -18.12
C ILE A 62 14.88 5.58 -16.80
N ASN A 63 15.60 4.46 -16.76
CA ASN A 63 16.38 4.06 -15.58
C ASN A 63 17.62 4.93 -15.39
N MET A 64 17.68 5.63 -14.25
CA MET A 64 18.77 6.54 -13.88
C MET A 64 19.58 6.04 -12.66
N SER A 65 19.32 4.82 -12.19
CA SER A 65 19.98 4.23 -11.01
C SER A 65 21.51 4.14 -11.09
N LYS A 66 22.09 4.22 -12.30
CA LYS A 66 23.54 4.18 -12.55
C LYS A 66 24.17 5.55 -12.77
N THR A 67 23.38 6.61 -12.85
CA THR A 67 23.88 7.97 -12.99
C THR A 67 24.18 8.57 -11.62
N SER A 68 25.33 9.23 -11.48
CA SER A 68 25.64 9.99 -10.26
C SER A 68 24.57 11.06 -10.08
N HIS A 69 24.03 11.20 -8.85
CA HIS A 69 22.96 12.16 -8.54
C HIS A 69 21.63 11.88 -9.28
N GLY A 70 21.46 10.67 -9.80
CA GLY A 70 20.21 10.20 -10.39
C GLY A 70 19.32 9.49 -9.37
N THR A 71 18.01 9.66 -9.53
CA THR A 71 17.00 8.85 -8.84
C THR A 71 16.79 7.52 -9.57
N ASP A 72 15.90 6.66 -9.04
CA ASP A 72 15.62 5.36 -9.66
C ASP A 72 15.12 5.50 -11.12
N ARG A 73 14.21 6.45 -11.38
CA ARG A 73 13.64 6.72 -12.72
C ARG A 73 13.53 8.19 -13.06
N HIS A 74 13.61 8.51 -14.35
CA HIS A 74 13.28 9.81 -14.93
C HIS A 74 12.19 9.66 -15.98
N CYS A 75 11.21 10.55 -15.98
CA CYS A 75 10.14 10.60 -16.98
C CYS A 75 9.84 12.05 -17.37
N LYS A 76 9.61 12.30 -18.66
CA LYS A 76 9.13 13.60 -19.14
C LYS A 76 7.62 13.56 -19.33
N ILE A 77 6.88 14.01 -18.32
CA ILE A 77 5.42 14.08 -18.37
C ILE A 77 5.05 15.37 -19.10
N ARG A 78 4.69 15.27 -20.38
CA ARG A 78 4.44 16.43 -21.27
C ARG A 78 5.65 17.36 -21.31
N ASN A 79 5.59 18.51 -20.64
CA ASN A 79 6.69 19.49 -20.56
C ASN A 79 7.45 19.40 -19.22
N CYS A 80 7.01 18.58 -18.28
CA CYS A 80 7.54 18.49 -16.94
C CYS A 80 8.58 17.36 -16.83
N HIS A 81 9.85 17.71 -16.63
CA HIS A 81 10.89 16.75 -16.27
C HIS A 81 10.68 16.27 -14.84
N SER A 82 10.50 14.96 -14.67
CA SER A 82 10.09 14.37 -13.41
C SER A 82 11.05 13.27 -12.98
N LEU A 83 11.55 13.37 -11.75
CA LEU A 83 12.37 12.35 -11.11
C LEU A 83 11.54 11.52 -10.15
N PHE A 84 11.77 10.21 -10.17
CA PHE A 84 11.04 9.23 -9.37
C PHE A 84 12.03 8.39 -8.56
N GLU A 85 11.76 8.30 -7.27
CA GLU A 85 12.45 7.42 -6.32
C GLU A 85 11.42 6.40 -5.79
N ILE A 86 11.66 5.11 -6.01
CA ILE A 86 10.68 4.04 -5.73
C ILE A 86 11.29 3.06 -4.73
N LYS A 87 10.69 2.94 -3.55
CA LYS A 87 11.19 2.07 -2.48
C LYS A 87 10.21 0.96 -2.14
N ASN A 88 10.72 -0.27 -2.26
CA ASN A 88 10.00 -1.49 -1.90
C ASN A 88 10.58 -2.10 -0.61
N TYR A 89 10.34 -1.45 0.53
CA TYR A 89 10.83 -1.87 1.84
C TYR A 89 9.77 -2.67 2.62
N SER A 90 10.22 -3.49 3.57
CA SER A 90 9.33 -4.16 4.54
C SER A 90 9.10 -3.32 5.78
N ASP A 91 10.07 -2.44 6.10
CA ASP A 91 9.99 -1.47 7.16
C ASP A 91 9.88 -0.06 6.59
N ASP A 92 9.61 0.92 7.46
CA ASP A 92 9.50 2.31 7.04
C ASP A 92 10.79 2.82 6.40
N VAL A 93 10.63 3.61 5.34
CA VAL A 93 11.74 4.20 4.60
C VAL A 93 12.44 5.24 5.50
N PRO A 94 13.75 5.09 5.77
CA PRO A 94 14.45 5.93 6.71
C PRO A 94 14.71 7.34 6.15
N SER A 95 14.80 8.33 7.02
CA SER A 95 14.97 9.75 6.64
C SER A 95 16.22 10.04 5.81
N LYS A 96 17.26 9.20 5.89
CA LYS A 96 18.46 9.31 5.04
C LYS A 96 18.14 9.20 3.54
N GLU A 97 17.14 8.40 3.15
CA GLU A 97 16.72 8.25 1.75
C GLU A 97 15.99 9.51 1.29
N VAL A 98 15.18 10.11 2.17
CA VAL A 98 14.48 11.38 1.91
C VAL A 98 15.50 12.51 1.69
N VAL A 99 16.49 12.63 2.57
CA VAL A 99 17.55 13.64 2.45
C VAL A 99 18.37 13.44 1.17
N LYS A 100 18.67 12.19 0.81
CA LYS A 100 19.36 11.88 -0.44
C LYS A 100 18.54 12.34 -1.64
N PHE A 101 17.25 12.00 -1.68
CA PHE A 101 16.34 12.41 -2.75
C PHE A 101 16.18 13.92 -2.85
N GLU A 102 16.00 14.62 -1.74
CA GLU A 102 15.90 16.09 -1.71
C GLU A 102 17.18 16.73 -2.28
N ARG A 103 18.37 16.19 -1.95
CA ARG A 103 19.65 16.63 -2.54
C ARG A 103 19.74 16.34 -4.04
N ASP A 104 19.38 15.14 -4.45
CA ASP A 104 19.42 14.75 -5.88
C ASP A 104 18.48 15.67 -6.69
N MET A 105 17.33 16.08 -6.13
CA MET A 105 16.46 17.10 -6.73
C MET A 105 17.09 18.50 -6.80
N GLU A 106 17.83 18.92 -5.78
CA GLU A 106 18.53 20.23 -5.77
C GLU A 106 19.66 20.32 -6.82
N GLU A 107 20.27 19.17 -7.14
CA GLU A 107 21.31 19.03 -8.16
C GLU A 107 20.71 19.00 -9.57
N ASN A 108 19.53 18.39 -9.75
CA ASN A 108 18.78 18.36 -11.01
C ASN A 108 17.78 19.53 -11.11
N GLN A 109 18.30 20.75 -11.17
CA GLN A 109 17.49 21.98 -11.10
C GLN A 109 16.53 22.17 -12.28
N ASP A 110 16.77 21.47 -13.39
CA ASP A 110 15.94 21.44 -14.58
C ASP A 110 14.71 20.53 -14.46
N CYS A 111 14.60 19.77 -13.37
CA CYS A 111 13.47 18.89 -13.07
C CYS A 111 12.46 19.60 -12.14
N PRO A 112 11.28 20.02 -12.63
CA PRO A 112 10.29 20.70 -11.81
C PRO A 112 9.57 19.80 -10.81
N LEU A 113 9.54 18.48 -11.03
CA LEU A 113 8.79 17.53 -10.21
C LEU A 113 9.71 16.41 -9.70
N GLY A 114 9.65 16.16 -8.40
CA GLY A 114 10.19 14.97 -7.76
C GLY A 114 9.07 14.17 -7.10
N VAL A 115 9.06 12.86 -7.31
CA VAL A 115 8.09 11.94 -6.71
C VAL A 115 8.82 10.82 -5.96
N PHE A 116 8.67 10.81 -4.65
CA PHE A 116 9.17 9.76 -3.78
C PHE A 116 8.03 8.82 -3.39
N ILE A 117 8.15 7.54 -3.77
CA ILE A 117 7.11 6.54 -3.57
C ILE A 117 7.63 5.43 -2.68
N SER A 118 6.96 5.21 -1.56
CA SER A 118 7.10 3.96 -0.81
C SER A 118 5.95 3.03 -1.15
N LEU A 119 6.28 1.83 -1.64
CA LEU A 119 5.28 0.92 -2.19
C LEU A 119 4.39 0.30 -1.09
N ASN A 120 5.01 -0.17 -0.01
CA ASN A 120 4.36 -0.98 1.02
C ASN A 120 4.35 -0.34 2.41
N THR A 121 5.24 0.62 2.67
CA THR A 121 5.49 1.16 4.01
C THR A 121 5.42 2.68 4.04
N ASN A 122 5.57 3.29 5.21
CA ASN A 122 5.59 4.75 5.32
C ASN A 122 7.02 5.30 5.19
N ILE A 123 7.11 6.61 4.96
CA ILE A 123 8.34 7.38 4.86
C ILE A 123 8.53 8.17 6.16
N VAL A 124 9.63 7.93 6.87
CA VAL A 124 9.92 8.58 8.15
C VAL A 124 10.00 10.10 7.98
N GLY A 125 9.27 10.84 8.83
CA GLY A 125 9.19 12.31 8.78
C GLY A 125 8.12 12.85 7.82
N LYS A 126 7.53 12.00 6.97
CA LYS A 126 6.39 12.34 6.10
C LYS A 126 5.12 11.58 6.52
N LYS A 127 5.06 11.15 7.79
CA LYS A 127 4.00 10.31 8.40
C LYS A 127 2.89 11.08 9.11
N SER A 128 2.78 12.39 8.93
CA SER A 128 1.87 13.26 9.70
C SER A 128 0.39 13.04 9.33
N GLY A 129 -0.09 11.80 9.41
CA GLY A 129 -1.47 11.37 9.11
C GLY A 129 -1.82 11.29 7.63
N ASN A 130 -0.94 11.72 6.72
CA ASN A 130 -1.28 11.91 5.31
C ASN A 130 -0.63 10.85 4.43
N PHE A 131 -1.46 10.21 3.61
CA PHE A 131 -1.05 9.27 2.57
C PHE A 131 -0.12 9.94 1.54
N ILE A 132 -0.45 11.17 1.15
CA ILE A 132 0.38 12.02 0.28
C ILE A 132 0.85 13.24 1.07
N THR A 133 2.13 13.55 0.99
CA THR A 133 2.69 14.83 1.47
C THR A 133 3.30 15.57 0.30
N MET A 134 3.05 16.87 0.22
CA MET A 134 3.61 17.75 -0.80
C MET A 134 4.46 18.83 -0.14
N THR A 135 5.61 19.14 -0.72
CA THR A 135 6.46 20.26 -0.31
C THR A 135 7.07 20.95 -1.53
N TRP A 136 7.34 22.25 -1.42
CA TRP A 136 8.07 23.00 -2.44
C TRP A 136 9.53 23.18 -2.03
N SER A 137 10.45 22.95 -2.96
CA SER A 137 11.86 23.32 -2.77
C SER A 137 12.04 24.84 -2.86
N PRO A 138 13.14 25.41 -2.34
CA PRO A 138 13.47 26.83 -2.51
C PRO A 138 13.55 27.26 -3.98
N LYS A 139 13.86 26.33 -4.90
CA LYS A 139 13.96 26.56 -6.36
C LYS A 139 12.64 26.30 -7.10
N SER A 140 11.51 26.32 -6.37
CA SER A 140 10.17 26.10 -6.93
C SER A 140 9.98 24.75 -7.62
N GLN A 141 10.73 23.72 -7.20
CA GLN A 141 10.46 22.33 -7.59
C GLN A 141 9.42 21.74 -6.64
N LEU A 142 8.49 20.98 -7.20
CA LEU A 142 7.46 20.28 -6.44
C LEU A 142 7.97 18.91 -6.01
N LEU A 143 7.90 18.61 -4.72
CA LEU A 143 8.25 17.30 -4.17
C LEU A 143 7.00 16.62 -3.61
N LEU A 144 6.71 15.43 -4.12
CA LEU A 144 5.62 14.56 -3.66
C LEU A 144 6.18 13.37 -2.91
N TYR A 145 5.58 13.04 -1.78
CA TYR A 145 5.89 11.86 -0.97
C TYR A 145 4.64 11.02 -0.82
N ILE A 146 4.69 9.78 -1.30
CA ILE A 146 3.57 8.84 -1.28
C ILE A 146 3.92 7.68 -0.35
N ASN A 147 3.17 7.56 0.74
CA ASN A 147 3.31 6.49 1.73
C ASN A 147 2.45 5.29 1.32
N SER A 148 2.94 4.06 1.47
CA SER A 148 2.11 2.85 1.30
C SER A 148 1.26 2.86 0.01
N PHE A 149 1.89 3.08 -1.14
CA PHE A 149 1.22 3.18 -2.44
C PHE A 149 0.12 2.12 -2.66
N TYR A 150 0.40 0.85 -2.33
CA TYR A 150 -0.55 -0.25 -2.52
C TYR A 150 -1.72 -0.29 -1.53
N SER A 151 -1.69 0.51 -0.45
CA SER A 151 -2.86 0.62 0.43
C SER A 151 -3.96 1.53 -0.16
N HIS A 152 -3.74 2.10 -1.35
CA HIS A 152 -4.65 2.98 -2.06
C HIS A 152 -4.80 2.54 -3.52
N THR A 153 -5.82 3.05 -4.22
CA THR A 153 -6.05 2.76 -5.64
C THR A 153 -4.92 3.33 -6.50
N PRO A 154 -4.08 2.50 -7.15
CA PRO A 154 -2.94 2.98 -7.93
C PRO A 154 -3.33 4.00 -9.01
N GLU A 155 -4.44 3.77 -9.70
CA GLU A 155 -4.96 4.61 -10.78
C GLU A 155 -5.22 6.05 -10.31
N ASP A 156 -5.82 6.22 -9.13
CA ASP A 156 -6.12 7.52 -8.55
C ASP A 156 -4.85 8.28 -8.19
N ILE A 157 -3.84 7.56 -7.67
CA ILE A 157 -2.54 8.14 -7.31
C ILE A 157 -1.79 8.58 -8.55
N ILE A 158 -1.74 7.76 -9.60
CA ILE A 158 -1.05 8.10 -10.84
C ILE A 158 -1.74 9.28 -11.53
N THR A 159 -3.07 9.33 -11.54
CA THR A 159 -3.83 10.49 -12.04
C THR A 159 -3.51 11.75 -11.24
N PHE A 160 -3.39 11.63 -9.92
CA PHE A 160 -2.99 12.73 -9.07
C PHE A 160 -1.58 13.24 -9.40
N ILE A 161 -0.60 12.35 -9.57
CA ILE A 161 0.76 12.70 -10.01
C ILE A 161 0.72 13.40 -11.37
N ASP A 162 -0.11 12.93 -12.30
CA ASP A 162 -0.25 13.53 -13.63
C ASP A 162 -0.72 14.99 -13.57
N ILE A 163 -1.70 15.29 -12.72
CA ILE A 163 -2.17 16.66 -12.47
C ILE A 163 -1.06 17.51 -11.81
N CYS A 164 -0.35 16.94 -10.84
CA CYS A 164 0.77 17.61 -10.19
C CYS A 164 1.91 17.95 -11.16
N ALA A 165 2.13 17.16 -12.22
CA ALA A 165 3.13 17.47 -13.23
C ALA A 165 2.82 18.77 -13.99
N ASP A 166 1.55 19.02 -14.33
CA ASP A 166 1.13 20.28 -14.97
C ASP A 166 1.29 21.47 -14.05
N LEU A 167 0.91 21.28 -12.78
CA LEU A 167 1.07 22.31 -11.76
C LEU A 167 2.54 22.65 -11.51
N ALA A 168 3.38 21.63 -11.33
CA ALA A 168 4.81 21.78 -11.12
C ALA A 168 5.46 22.55 -12.26
N TRP A 169 5.18 22.15 -13.51
CA TRP A 169 5.66 22.86 -14.70
C TRP A 169 5.20 24.32 -14.74
N SER A 170 3.92 24.57 -14.48
CA SER A 170 3.35 25.92 -14.55
C SER A 170 3.99 26.87 -13.55
N ILE A 171 4.20 26.42 -12.31
CA ILE A 171 4.81 27.22 -11.24
C ILE A 171 6.31 27.38 -11.49
N PHE A 172 7.01 26.31 -11.86
CA PHE A 172 8.44 26.34 -12.12
C PHE A 172 8.79 27.27 -13.29
N LYS A 173 8.05 27.18 -14.40
CA LYS A 173 8.21 28.07 -15.54
C LYS A 173 7.95 29.53 -15.14
N SER A 174 6.88 29.79 -14.39
CA SER A 174 6.55 31.16 -13.96
C SER A 174 7.60 31.76 -13.02
N ALA A 175 8.27 30.94 -12.20
CA ALA A 175 9.34 31.38 -11.32
C ALA A 175 10.64 31.68 -12.10
N ASN A 176 10.95 30.90 -13.14
CA ASN A 176 12.17 31.06 -13.93
C ASN A 176 12.06 32.08 -15.07
N ASP A 177 10.84 32.32 -15.59
CA ASP A 177 10.56 33.31 -16.63
C ASP A 177 10.24 34.71 -16.05
N ALA A 178 10.34 34.90 -14.72
CA ALA A 178 9.99 36.16 -14.08
C ALA A 178 10.93 37.31 -14.54
N PRO A 179 10.40 38.45 -15.03
CA PRO A 179 11.22 39.58 -15.47
C PRO A 179 12.01 40.18 -14.30
N GLU A 180 13.21 40.71 -14.56
CA GLU A 180 14.13 41.27 -13.54
C GLU A 180 13.59 42.52 -12.78
N GLU A 181 12.41 43.03 -13.13
CA GLU A 181 11.80 44.19 -12.47
C GLU A 181 11.27 43.83 -11.07
N VAL A 182 11.95 44.35 -10.05
CA VAL A 182 11.74 44.08 -8.61
C VAL A 182 10.26 44.12 -8.17
N ASP A 183 9.48 45.11 -8.62
CA ASP A 183 8.06 45.24 -8.23
C ASP A 183 7.16 44.17 -8.86
N THR A 184 7.47 43.74 -10.09
CA THR A 184 6.74 42.66 -10.75
C THR A 184 7.11 41.29 -10.16
N VAL A 185 8.37 41.10 -9.75
CA VAL A 185 8.84 39.89 -9.06
C VAL A 185 8.13 39.73 -7.72
N ILE A 186 8.08 40.78 -6.89
CA ILE A 186 7.41 40.72 -5.58
C ILE A 186 5.92 40.36 -5.74
N HIS A 187 5.25 40.92 -6.74
CA HIS A 187 3.84 40.60 -6.98
C HIS A 187 3.66 39.16 -7.49
N LEU A 188 4.52 38.69 -8.40
CA LEU A 188 4.51 37.31 -8.90
C LEU A 188 4.81 36.30 -7.78
N GLU A 189 5.82 36.55 -6.95
CA GLU A 189 6.14 35.72 -5.78
C GLU A 189 4.97 35.65 -4.80
N SER A 190 4.30 36.78 -4.54
CA SER A 190 3.10 36.82 -3.70
C SER A 190 1.95 35.98 -4.29
N ARG A 191 1.71 36.06 -5.61
CA ARG A 191 0.70 35.25 -6.30
C ARG A 191 1.05 33.76 -6.30
N ILE A 192 2.33 33.42 -6.50
CA ILE A 192 2.83 32.05 -6.41
C ILE A 192 2.65 31.53 -4.99
N GLY A 193 2.98 32.32 -3.97
CA GLY A 193 2.76 31.97 -2.56
C GLY A 193 1.28 31.67 -2.27
N GLN A 194 0.36 32.51 -2.75
CA GLN A 194 -1.07 32.25 -2.61
C GLN A 194 -1.51 30.98 -3.34
N ALA A 195 -1.02 30.75 -4.57
CA ALA A 195 -1.31 29.54 -5.33
C ALA A 195 -0.83 28.28 -4.60
N LYS A 196 0.38 28.31 -4.03
CA LYS A 196 0.92 27.22 -3.21
C LYS A 196 0.01 26.89 -2.03
N ILE A 197 -0.47 27.90 -1.29
CA ILE A 197 -1.39 27.71 -0.17
C ILE A 197 -2.71 27.08 -0.61
N TYR A 198 -3.30 27.54 -1.72
CA TYR A 198 -4.55 26.98 -2.25
C TYR A 198 -4.37 25.52 -2.69
N VAL A 199 -3.26 25.20 -3.37
CA VAL A 199 -2.93 23.84 -3.78
C VAL A 199 -2.76 22.94 -2.55
N GLU A 200 -1.98 23.37 -1.56
CA GLU A 200 -1.78 22.59 -0.32
C GLU A 200 -3.10 22.28 0.38
N LYS A 201 -4.02 23.26 0.42
CA LYS A 201 -5.35 23.08 0.99
C LYS A 201 -6.19 22.06 0.22
N GLU A 202 -6.21 22.15 -1.11
CA GLU A 202 -6.98 21.21 -1.94
C GLU A 202 -6.37 19.80 -1.95
N ILE A 203 -5.04 19.68 -1.88
CA ILE A 203 -4.37 18.37 -1.74
C ILE A 203 -4.71 17.73 -0.40
N LYS A 204 -4.72 18.51 0.68
CA LYS A 204 -5.17 18.01 1.99
C LYS A 204 -6.60 17.51 1.91
N ARG A 205 -7.50 18.27 1.28
CA ARG A 205 -8.90 17.89 1.07
C ARG A 205 -9.02 16.60 0.23
N MET A 206 -8.25 16.49 -0.85
CA MET A 206 -8.21 15.31 -1.71
C MET A 206 -7.71 14.08 -0.94
N THR A 207 -6.68 14.26 -0.10
CA THR A 207 -6.11 13.19 0.74
C THR A 207 -7.14 12.69 1.75
N ASP A 208 -7.89 13.60 2.38
CA ASP A 208 -8.97 13.24 3.31
C ASP A 208 -10.11 12.51 2.61
N LEU A 209 -10.46 12.93 1.39
CA LEU A 209 -11.46 12.26 0.55
C LEU A 209 -11.01 10.84 0.17
N LEU A 210 -9.78 10.67 -0.33
CA LEU A 210 -9.22 9.37 -0.68
C LEU A 210 -9.21 8.42 0.52
N ARG A 211 -8.84 8.93 1.71
CA ARG A 211 -8.89 8.15 2.96
C ARG A 211 -10.32 7.67 3.27
N SER A 212 -11.30 8.57 3.13
CA SER A 212 -12.72 8.25 3.35
C SER A 212 -13.24 7.21 2.34
N VAL A 213 -12.92 7.39 1.06
CA VAL A 213 -13.30 6.45 -0.02
C VAL A 213 -12.73 5.05 0.27
N ASN A 214 -11.45 4.97 0.64
CA ASN A 214 -10.83 3.70 1.00
C ASN A 214 -11.48 3.05 2.21
N HIS A 215 -11.75 3.83 3.27
CA HIS A 215 -12.44 3.31 4.45
C HIS A 215 -13.82 2.74 4.08
N ASN A 216 -14.60 3.48 3.28
CA ASN A 216 -15.92 3.05 2.82
C ASN A 216 -15.83 1.78 1.96
N LYS A 217 -14.83 1.69 1.08
CA LYS A 217 -14.58 0.50 0.25
C LYS A 217 -14.33 -0.74 1.12
N THR A 218 -13.42 -0.63 2.08
CA THR A 218 -13.13 -1.74 3.02
C THR A 218 -14.37 -2.13 3.80
N PHE A 219 -15.10 -1.15 4.34
CA PHE A 219 -16.34 -1.40 5.07
C PHE A 219 -17.40 -2.13 4.23
N LEU A 220 -17.56 -1.74 2.97
CA LEU A 220 -18.49 -2.41 2.05
C LEU A 220 -18.06 -3.84 1.75
N ILE A 221 -16.77 -4.08 1.50
CA ILE A 221 -16.22 -5.42 1.27
C ILE A 221 -16.48 -6.31 2.50
N ASP A 222 -16.19 -5.82 3.70
CA ASP A 222 -16.41 -6.57 4.94
C ASP A 222 -17.89 -6.87 5.16
N THR A 223 -18.77 -5.90 4.87
CA THR A 223 -20.22 -6.08 4.96
C THR A 223 -20.72 -7.15 3.99
N ILE A 224 -20.25 -7.12 2.74
CA ILE A 224 -20.61 -8.10 1.71
C ILE A 224 -20.09 -9.49 2.09
N ASN A 225 -18.85 -9.60 2.58
CA ASN A 225 -18.26 -10.86 3.01
C ASN A 225 -19.04 -11.48 4.19
N LYS A 226 -19.45 -10.64 5.16
CA LYS A 226 -20.29 -11.07 6.27
C LYS A 226 -21.64 -11.60 5.78
N GLN A 227 -22.32 -10.86 4.91
CA GLN A 227 -23.59 -11.27 4.32
C GLN A 227 -23.46 -12.56 3.50
N SER A 228 -22.41 -12.69 2.69
CA SER A 228 -22.15 -13.90 1.91
C SER A 228 -21.94 -15.12 2.79
N THR A 229 -21.26 -14.96 3.92
CA THR A 229 -21.06 -16.04 4.89
C THR A 229 -22.38 -16.46 5.53
N GLU A 230 -23.22 -15.49 5.88
CA GLU A 230 -24.57 -15.73 6.41
C GLU A 230 -25.47 -16.44 5.40
N TYR A 231 -25.45 -16.02 4.13
CA TYR A 231 -26.19 -16.71 3.06
C TYR A 231 -25.70 -18.14 2.85
N ALA A 232 -24.39 -18.37 2.85
CA ALA A 232 -23.83 -19.71 2.73
C ALA A 232 -24.30 -20.63 3.87
N TYR A 233 -24.31 -20.10 5.11
CA TYR A 233 -24.83 -20.82 6.27
C TYR A 233 -26.32 -21.15 6.14
N ASN A 234 -27.15 -20.17 5.75
CA ASN A 234 -28.59 -20.37 5.56
C ASN A 234 -28.90 -21.37 4.45
N ILE A 235 -28.14 -21.35 3.35
CA ILE A 235 -28.24 -22.33 2.27
C ILE A 235 -27.86 -23.73 2.78
N GLN A 236 -26.81 -23.84 3.59
CA GLN A 236 -26.39 -25.11 4.17
C GLN A 236 -27.45 -25.69 5.10
N GLN A 237 -28.02 -24.87 5.99
CA GLN A 237 -29.13 -25.24 6.88
C GLN A 237 -30.34 -25.72 6.08
N SER A 238 -30.74 -24.97 5.06
CA SER A 238 -31.83 -25.36 4.16
C SER A 238 -31.56 -26.68 3.45
N ARG A 239 -30.31 -26.90 3.01
CA ARG A 239 -29.89 -28.16 2.37
C ARG A 239 -29.97 -29.35 3.33
N GLN A 240 -29.56 -29.17 4.59
CA GLN A 240 -29.65 -30.21 5.62
C GLN A 240 -31.11 -30.55 5.94
N ALA A 241 -31.96 -29.53 6.10
CA ALA A 241 -33.38 -29.72 6.34
C ALA A 241 -34.07 -30.48 5.19
N LEU A 242 -33.82 -30.07 3.94
CA LEU A 242 -34.35 -30.76 2.75
C LEU A 242 -33.85 -32.20 2.64
N LYS A 243 -32.58 -32.45 3.00
CA LYS A 243 -32.02 -33.81 3.02
C LYS A 243 -32.72 -34.68 4.08
N GLY A 244 -32.95 -34.15 5.28
CA GLY A 244 -33.69 -34.85 6.32
C GLY A 244 -35.13 -35.18 5.90
N ILE A 245 -35.83 -34.22 5.27
CA ILE A 245 -37.17 -34.46 4.70
C ILE A 245 -37.14 -35.59 3.66
N LEU A 246 -36.14 -35.59 2.78
CA LEU A 246 -35.97 -36.65 1.78
C LEU A 246 -35.69 -38.02 2.42
N GLU A 247 -34.85 -38.07 3.45
CA GLU A 247 -34.53 -39.30 4.19
C GLU A 247 -35.76 -39.89 4.89
N ILE A 248 -36.62 -39.03 5.46
CA ILE A 248 -37.93 -39.42 6.00
C ILE A 248 -38.82 -40.02 4.90
N PHE A 249 -38.97 -39.34 3.75
CA PHE A 249 -39.79 -39.85 2.64
C PHE A 249 -39.29 -41.18 2.07
N LEU A 250 -37.98 -41.43 2.09
CA LEU A 250 -37.36 -42.65 1.61
C LEU A 250 -37.39 -43.80 2.64
N GLY A 251 -38.01 -43.60 3.81
CA GLY A 251 -38.12 -44.63 4.86
C GLY A 251 -36.79 -44.98 5.53
N LYS A 252 -35.80 -44.09 5.44
CA LYS A 252 -34.48 -44.23 6.07
C LYS A 252 -34.44 -43.44 7.37
N SER A 253 -35.34 -43.73 8.31
CA SER A 253 -35.25 -43.15 9.65
C SER A 253 -34.48 -44.10 10.56
N GLU A 254 -33.21 -43.80 10.82
CA GLU A 254 -32.58 -44.24 12.07
C GLU A 254 -33.20 -43.42 13.21
N GLU A 255 -33.49 -44.08 14.34
CA GLU A 255 -34.10 -43.48 15.53
C GLU A 255 -33.26 -42.32 16.08
N GLU A 256 -33.96 -41.23 16.37
CA GLU A 256 -33.62 -40.05 17.20
C GLU A 256 -32.16 -39.56 17.28
N ASN A 257 -31.95 -38.34 16.77
CA ASN A 257 -31.45 -37.27 17.61
C ASN A 257 -32.29 -36.00 17.34
N PRO A 258 -32.75 -35.27 18.37
CA PRO A 258 -33.53 -34.07 18.18
C PRO A 258 -32.71 -33.01 17.42
N PRO A 259 -33.36 -32.14 16.64
CA PRO A 259 -32.66 -31.06 15.94
C PRO A 259 -31.90 -30.21 16.97
N PRO A 260 -30.63 -29.84 16.71
CA PRO A 260 -29.95 -28.89 17.57
C PRO A 260 -30.78 -27.62 17.60
N SER A 261 -31.08 -27.14 18.82
CA SER A 261 -31.68 -25.82 19.06
C SER A 261 -30.94 -24.75 18.25
N PRO A 262 -31.59 -23.63 17.91
CA PRO A 262 -30.93 -22.51 17.27
C PRO A 262 -29.90 -21.94 18.26
N GLU A 263 -28.68 -22.47 18.24
CA GLU A 263 -27.55 -21.85 18.92
C GLU A 263 -27.27 -20.54 18.19
N THR A 264 -27.34 -19.48 18.99
CA THR A 264 -26.96 -18.11 18.69
C THR A 264 -25.73 -18.06 17.78
N PRO A 265 -25.69 -17.20 16.75
CA PRO A 265 -24.51 -17.05 15.91
C PRO A 265 -23.26 -16.82 16.78
N PRO A 266 -22.09 -17.36 16.38
CA PRO A 266 -20.88 -17.27 17.19
C PRO A 266 -20.60 -15.80 17.51
N GLN A 267 -20.55 -15.48 18.81
CA GLN A 267 -20.02 -14.21 19.26
C GLN A 267 -18.59 -14.10 18.77
N VAL A 268 -18.33 -13.05 18.01
CA VAL A 268 -16.97 -12.61 17.70
C VAL A 268 -16.28 -12.35 19.04
N GLU A 269 -15.21 -13.08 19.32
CA GLU A 269 -14.35 -12.83 20.46
C GLU A 269 -13.94 -11.36 20.46
N GLU A 270 -14.38 -10.64 21.49
CA GLU A 270 -13.95 -9.29 21.78
C GLU A 270 -12.44 -9.36 22.07
N ALA A 271 -11.65 -8.73 21.20
CA ALA A 271 -10.21 -8.65 21.33
C ALA A 271 -9.85 -8.17 22.75
N SER A 272 -9.12 -9.02 23.47
CA SER A 272 -8.63 -8.75 24.81
C SER A 272 -7.83 -7.44 24.80
N GLN A 273 -8.23 -6.51 25.66
CA GLN A 273 -7.47 -5.28 25.91
C GLN A 273 -6.02 -5.62 26.30
N PRO A 274 -5.01 -4.88 25.83
CA PRO A 274 -3.64 -5.09 26.26
C PRO A 274 -3.48 -4.73 27.75
N PRO A 275 -2.64 -5.45 28.51
CA PRO A 275 -2.50 -5.25 29.94
C PRO A 275 -1.93 -3.86 30.26
N VAL A 276 -2.62 -3.15 31.15
CA VAL A 276 -2.19 -1.91 31.78
C VAL A 276 -0.91 -2.20 32.56
N LYS A 277 0.22 -1.60 32.13
CA LYS A 277 1.44 -1.54 32.94
C LYS A 277 1.19 -0.63 34.13
N GLU A 278 1.10 -1.23 35.32
CA GLU A 278 1.10 -0.49 36.59
C GLU A 278 2.36 0.37 36.71
N LYS A 279 2.18 1.67 36.94
CA LYS A 279 3.25 2.59 37.30
C LYS A 279 3.66 2.34 38.77
N PRO A 280 4.96 2.34 39.10
CA PRO A 280 5.39 2.23 40.48
C PRO A 280 5.02 3.48 41.29
N VAL A 281 4.39 3.25 42.43
CA VAL A 281 3.98 4.25 43.42
C VAL A 281 5.23 4.95 43.98
N ARG A 282 5.28 6.27 43.79
CA ARG A 282 6.33 7.17 44.32
C ARG A 282 6.10 7.38 45.82
N LYS A 283 7.00 6.85 46.68
CA LYS A 283 7.05 7.19 48.11
C LYS A 283 7.31 8.69 48.27
N LYS A 284 6.40 9.40 48.95
CA LYS A 284 6.62 10.77 49.44
C LYS A 284 7.65 10.73 50.57
N SER A 285 8.84 11.27 50.33
CA SER A 285 9.77 11.66 51.38
C SER A 285 9.40 13.07 51.88
N THR A 286 8.93 13.16 53.11
CA THR A 286 8.84 14.40 53.88
C THR A 286 10.26 14.89 54.21
N GLY A 287 10.69 15.98 53.58
CA GLY A 287 11.89 16.72 53.95
C GLY A 287 11.54 17.89 54.84
N LYS A 288 11.95 17.81 56.11
CA LYS A 288 11.91 18.89 57.10
C LYS A 288 12.87 20.01 56.72
N THR A 289 12.39 21.21 56.97
CA THR A 289 13.08 22.48 57.14
C THR A 289 14.35 22.38 58.01
N LYS A 290 15.46 22.90 57.50
CA LYS A 290 16.33 23.90 58.14
C LYS A 290 17.41 24.36 57.18
#